data_AF-A0A497MA30-F1
#
_entry.id   AF-A0A497MA30-F1
#
_cell.length_a   1.000
_cell.length_b   1.000
_cell.length_c   1.000
_cell.angle_alpha   90.00
_cell.angle_beta   90.00
_cell.angle_gamma   90.00
#
_symmetry.space_group_name_H-M   'P 1'
#
loop_
_entity.id
_entity.type
_entity.pdbx_description
1 polymer ?
#
loop_
_entity_poly.entity_id
_entity_poly.type
_entity_poly.pdbx_seq_one_letter_code
_entity_poly.pdbx_strand_id
1 'polypeptide(L)'
;QIRDSILMNFILREGEYSEPFRVENEITQSYKAVAEDLGYSSTLPVIYSSYVKTGSMPFRVEIPLFCLDKIEELMSIVWTMAGLNGIPYPIHEADRLSRITRPTSNVHSLVLYSKALELVKRGEMELKDLDLLLLEYGESWVLNSGLDGLEGEGV
;
A
#
# COMPACT_ATOMS: atom_id res chain seq x y z
N GLN A 1 -7.73 7.44 17.25
CA GLN A 1 -6.59 6.57 17.55
C GLN A 1 -5.40 7.12 16.78
N ILE A 2 -4.35 7.59 17.45
CA ILE A 2 -3.15 8.14 16.77
C ILE A 2 -2.39 6.97 16.16
N ARG A 3 -1.94 7.09 14.90
CA ARG A 3 -1.13 6.05 14.25
C ARG A 3 0.27 6.04 14.86
N ASP A 4 0.77 4.85 15.17
CA ASP A 4 2.10 4.67 15.78
C ASP A 4 3.24 5.27 14.94
N SER A 5 3.10 5.31 13.61
CA SER A 5 4.06 5.98 12.72
C SER A 5 4.19 7.49 12.98
N ILE A 6 3.12 8.16 13.39
CA ILE A 6 3.13 9.59 13.72
C ILE A 6 3.93 9.83 15.00
N LEU A 7 3.73 8.97 16.00
CA LEU A 7 4.47 9.05 17.27
C LEU A 7 5.95 8.75 17.06
N MET A 8 6.26 7.71 16.29
CA MET A 8 7.64 7.35 15.95
C MET A 8 8.35 8.44 15.15
N ASN A 9 7.63 9.28 14.41
CA ASN A 9 8.25 10.38 13.67
C ASN A 9 8.92 11.43 14.57
N PHE A 10 8.39 11.62 15.78
CA PHE A 10 8.97 12.54 16.77
C PHE A 10 10.17 11.93 17.51
N ILE A 11 10.23 10.60 17.59
CA ILE A 11 11.23 9.87 18.36
C ILE A 11 12.46 9.57 17.48
N LEU A 12 12.23 9.08 16.27
CA LEU A 12 13.29 8.64 15.36
C LEU A 12 13.86 9.80 14.56
N ARG A 13 15.18 9.79 14.38
CA ARG A 13 15.89 10.63 13.41
C ARG A 13 16.04 9.91 12.07
N GLU A 14 16.35 10.65 11.02
CA GLU A 14 16.63 10.03 9.72
C GLU A 14 17.83 9.08 9.80
N GLY A 15 17.66 7.88 9.23
CA GLY A 15 18.62 6.78 9.32
C GLY A 15 18.48 5.91 10.57
N GLU A 16 17.63 6.27 11.53
CA GLU A 16 17.38 5.46 12.72
C GLU A 16 16.22 4.49 12.53
N TYR A 17 16.26 3.39 13.29
CA TYR A 17 15.18 2.43 13.40
C TYR A 17 14.86 2.13 14.87
N SER A 18 13.63 1.72 15.14
CA SER A 18 13.20 1.36 16.49
C SER A 18 13.63 -0.06 16.85
N GLU A 19 13.74 -0.33 18.15
CA GLU A 19 13.89 -1.70 18.64
C GLU A 19 12.79 -2.62 18.09
N PRO A 20 13.12 -3.84 17.64
CA PRO A 20 12.14 -4.79 17.15
C PRO A 20 11.23 -5.25 18.26
N PHE A 21 9.93 -5.17 18.03
CA PHE A 21 8.92 -5.71 18.94
C PHE A 21 8.17 -6.86 18.27
N ARG A 22 7.81 -7.86 19.08
CA ARG A 22 7.10 -9.03 18.58
C ARG A 22 5.68 -8.64 18.20
N VAL A 23 5.23 -9.10 17.03
CA VAL A 23 3.84 -8.93 16.61
C VAL A 23 3.05 -10.16 17.03
N GLU A 24 2.24 -10.01 18.06
CA GLU A 24 1.24 -11.01 18.46
C GLU A 24 -0.15 -10.40 18.24
N ASN A 25 -0.73 -10.62 17.06
CA ASN A 25 -2.07 -10.12 16.73
C ASN A 25 -2.97 -11.25 16.19
N GLU A 26 -4.28 -11.05 16.23
CA GLU A 26 -5.28 -11.94 15.63
C GLU A 26 -5.01 -12.19 14.13
N ILE A 27 -4.46 -11.18 13.43
CA ILE A 27 -4.07 -11.27 12.01
C ILE A 27 -3.01 -12.36 11.79
N THR A 28 -2.11 -12.57 12.75
CA THR A 28 -1.11 -13.63 12.68
C THR A 28 -1.74 -15.02 12.72
N GLN A 29 -2.93 -15.17 13.31
CA GLN A 29 -3.72 -16.41 13.24
C GLN A 29 -4.38 -16.56 11.87
N SER A 30 -4.89 -15.49 11.26
CA SER A 30 -5.44 -15.52 9.90
C SER A 30 -4.40 -15.97 8.87
N TYR A 31 -3.14 -15.54 9.02
CA TYR A 31 -2.06 -16.05 8.17
C TYR A 31 -1.82 -17.55 8.32
N LYS A 32 -2.08 -18.15 9.50
CA LYS A 32 -1.96 -19.60 9.68
C LYS A 32 -3.02 -20.33 8.88
N ALA A 33 -4.27 -19.86 8.97
CA ALA A 33 -5.38 -20.45 8.22
C ALA A 33 -5.11 -20.43 6.71
N VAL A 34 -4.61 -19.31 6.18
CA VAL A 34 -4.27 -19.18 4.75
C VAL A 34 -3.06 -20.04 4.37
N ALA A 35 -2.03 -20.13 5.22
CA ALA A 35 -0.86 -20.95 4.95
C ALA A 35 -1.19 -22.45 4.92
N GLU A 36 -2.06 -22.91 5.82
CA GLU A 36 -2.58 -24.28 5.83
C GLU A 36 -3.40 -24.60 4.57
N ASP A 37 -4.27 -23.68 4.14
CA ASP A 37 -5.05 -23.80 2.89
C ASP A 37 -4.15 -23.90 1.64
N LEU A 38 -3.00 -23.22 1.66
CA LEU A 38 -2.02 -23.26 0.58
C LEU A 38 -1.06 -24.46 0.65
N GLY A 39 -1.23 -25.35 1.64
CA GLY A 39 -0.41 -26.55 1.83
C GLY A 39 0.99 -26.29 2.43
N TYR A 40 1.22 -25.12 3.02
CA TYR A 40 2.43 -24.82 3.76
C TYR A 40 2.37 -25.36 5.19
N SER A 41 3.54 -25.62 5.79
CA SER A 41 3.65 -26.07 7.18
C SER A 41 3.03 -25.05 8.14
N SER A 42 2.27 -25.53 9.13
CA SER A 42 1.59 -24.72 10.16
C SER A 42 2.55 -23.92 11.08
N THR A 43 3.84 -24.19 10.99
CA THR A 43 4.91 -23.39 11.62
C THR A 43 5.21 -22.13 10.81
N LEU A 44 4.36 -21.12 10.99
CA LEU A 44 4.69 -19.77 10.53
C LEU A 44 5.95 -19.23 11.24
N PRO A 45 6.84 -18.54 10.53
CA PRO A 45 7.93 -17.82 11.17
C PRO A 45 7.37 -16.74 12.09
N VAL A 46 7.93 -16.63 13.29
CA VAL A 46 7.59 -15.53 14.21
C VAL A 46 8.02 -14.21 13.56
N ILE A 47 7.11 -13.25 13.48
CA ILE A 47 7.34 -11.95 12.85
C ILE A 47 7.57 -10.89 13.92
N TYR A 48 8.62 -10.10 13.73
CA TYR A 48 8.93 -8.89 14.47
C TYR A 48 8.61 -7.68 13.62
N SER A 49 8.32 -6.56 14.27
CA SER A 49 8.15 -5.28 13.63
C SER A 49 9.12 -4.25 14.18
N SER A 50 9.60 -3.41 13.30
CA SER A 50 10.41 -2.23 13.64
C SER A 50 9.95 -1.07 12.76
N TYR A 51 10.08 0.15 13.26
CA TYR A 51 9.88 1.37 12.48
C TYR A 51 11.22 1.90 12.02
N VAL A 52 11.34 2.19 10.73
CA VAL A 52 12.54 2.82 10.16
C VAL A 52 12.18 4.19 9.62
N LYS A 53 13.01 5.18 9.92
CA LYS A 53 12.84 6.54 9.39
C LYS A 53 13.89 6.82 8.33
N THR A 54 13.48 6.65 7.08
CA THR A 54 14.33 6.91 5.92
C THR A 54 13.99 8.22 5.19
N GLY A 55 13.05 9.00 5.73
CA GLY A 55 12.65 10.30 5.19
C GLY A 55 11.69 11.01 6.13
N SER A 56 10.76 11.78 5.57
CA SER A 56 9.85 12.64 6.35
C SER A 56 8.88 11.88 7.27
N MET A 57 8.52 10.65 6.92
CA MET A 57 7.69 9.76 7.73
C MET A 57 8.35 8.39 7.88
N PRO A 58 8.43 7.84 9.10
CA PRO A 58 8.82 6.44 9.29
C PRO A 58 7.76 5.48 8.77
N PHE A 59 8.21 4.33 8.28
CA PHE A 59 7.35 3.21 7.92
C PHE A 59 7.71 1.97 8.73
N ARG A 60 6.76 1.05 8.80
CA ARG A 60 6.90 -0.21 9.53
C ARG A 60 7.51 -1.27 8.61
N VAL A 61 8.50 -1.98 9.11
CA VAL A 61 9.12 -3.14 8.47
C VAL A 61 8.80 -4.38 9.29
N GLU A 62 8.36 -5.44 8.62
CA GLU A 62 8.10 -6.74 9.23
C GLU A 62 9.24 -7.69 8.90
N ILE A 63 9.82 -8.31 9.93
CA ILE A 63 11.07 -9.04 9.86
C ILE A 63 10.84 -10.42 10.47
N PRO A 64 11.09 -11.52 9.74
CA PRO A 64 11.05 -12.85 10.31
C PRO A 64 12.13 -13.04 11.39
N LEU A 65 11.85 -13.84 12.43
CA LEU A 65 12.76 -14.10 13.55
C LEU A 65 14.17 -14.52 13.10
N PHE A 66 14.27 -15.32 12.02
CA PHE A 66 15.56 -15.80 11.51
C PHE A 66 16.40 -14.73 10.81
N CYS A 67 15.87 -13.52 10.61
CA CYS A 67 16.58 -12.36 10.07
C CYS A 67 16.92 -11.32 11.15
N LEU A 68 16.52 -11.55 12.41
CA LEU A 68 16.63 -10.55 13.46
C LEU A 68 18.10 -10.23 13.82
N ASP A 69 18.98 -11.23 13.70
CA ASP A 69 20.43 -11.11 13.86
C ASP A 69 21.09 -10.18 12.82
N LYS A 70 20.43 -9.98 11.67
CA LYS A 70 20.91 -9.16 10.56
C LYS A 70 20.12 -7.87 10.38
N ILE A 71 19.38 -7.44 11.40
CA ILE A 71 18.52 -6.27 11.28
C ILE A 71 19.30 -5.00 10.91
N GLU A 72 20.48 -4.79 11.47
CA GLU A 72 21.31 -3.63 11.17
C GLU A 72 21.70 -3.60 9.69
N GLU A 73 22.10 -4.73 9.13
CA GLU A 73 22.41 -4.89 7.70
C GLU A 73 21.17 -4.62 6.83
N LEU A 74 20.03 -5.20 7.20
CA LEU A 74 18.77 -4.98 6.48
C LEU A 74 18.34 -3.50 6.49
N MET A 75 18.40 -2.85 7.64
CA MET A 75 18.06 -1.42 7.77
C MET A 75 19.05 -0.55 6.99
N SER A 76 20.33 -0.91 6.99
CA SER A 76 21.35 -0.23 6.17
C SER A 76 21.04 -0.33 4.67
N ILE A 77 20.63 -1.51 4.19
CA ILE A 77 20.20 -1.71 2.79
C ILE A 77 18.97 -0.86 2.49
N VAL A 78 17.95 -0.89 3.36
CA VAL A 78 16.72 -0.12 3.20
C VAL A 78 17.01 1.38 3.13
N TRP A 79 17.88 1.88 4.01
CA TRP A 79 18.33 3.27 4.02
C TRP A 79 19.13 3.63 2.76
N THR A 80 20.08 2.79 2.36
CA THR A 80 20.91 3.03 1.16
C THR A 80 20.08 3.09 -0.11
N MET A 81 19.01 2.30 -0.17
CA MET A 81 18.10 2.26 -1.32
C MET A 81 17.04 3.36 -1.27
N ALA A 82 16.89 4.09 -0.17
CA ALA A 82 15.87 5.13 -0.01
C ALA A 82 16.10 6.27 -1.01
N GLY A 83 15.06 6.59 -1.78
CA GLY A 83 15.06 7.75 -2.68
C GLY A 83 14.78 9.07 -1.94
N LEU A 84 14.61 10.16 -2.69
CA LEU A 84 14.30 11.49 -2.14
C LEU A 84 13.02 11.54 -1.31
N ASN A 85 12.08 10.63 -1.56
CA ASN A 85 10.83 10.49 -0.82
C ASN A 85 10.95 9.59 0.43
N GLY A 86 12.14 9.10 0.73
CA GLY A 86 12.41 8.14 1.81
C GLY A 86 11.98 6.71 1.50
N ILE A 87 11.34 6.42 0.36
CA ILE A 87 10.93 5.06 0.01
C ILE A 87 12.06 4.40 -0.78
N PRO A 88 12.43 3.13 -0.50
CA PRO A 88 13.40 2.40 -1.31
C PRO A 88 13.05 2.40 -2.80
N TYR A 89 14.03 2.71 -3.65
CA TYR A 89 13.86 2.82 -5.10
C TYR A 89 13.16 1.60 -5.73
N PRO A 90 13.48 0.34 -5.36
CA PRO A 90 12.77 -0.83 -5.91
C PRO A 90 11.27 -0.85 -5.59
N ILE A 91 10.89 -0.39 -4.39
CA ILE A 91 9.47 -0.32 -3.96
C ILE A 91 8.76 0.77 -4.76
N HIS A 92 9.39 1.94 -4.90
CA HIS A 92 8.84 3.04 -5.68
C HIS A 92 8.62 2.66 -7.16
N GLU A 93 9.58 2.00 -7.80
CA GLU A 93 9.43 1.58 -9.20
C GLU A 93 8.40 0.46 -9.37
N ALA A 94 8.37 -0.52 -8.46
CA ALA A 94 7.36 -1.58 -8.48
C ALA A 94 5.95 -0.99 -8.36
N ASP A 95 5.74 -0.03 -7.46
CA ASP A 95 4.50 0.70 -7.33
C ASP A 95 4.20 1.49 -8.62
N ARG A 96 5.14 2.29 -9.13
CA ARG A 96 4.96 3.06 -10.37
C ARG A 96 4.56 2.21 -11.59
N LEU A 97 5.13 1.01 -11.72
CA LEU A 97 4.86 0.09 -12.84
C LEU A 97 3.56 -0.71 -12.67
N SER A 98 3.21 -1.08 -11.44
CA SER A 98 1.99 -1.82 -11.13
C SER A 98 0.77 -0.91 -10.97
N ARG A 99 1.00 0.39 -10.74
CA ARG A 99 -0.07 1.38 -10.59
C ARG A 99 -0.94 1.40 -11.84
N ILE A 100 -2.21 1.06 -11.66
CA ILE A 100 -3.23 1.17 -12.69
C ILE A 100 -3.62 2.65 -12.81
N THR A 101 -2.68 3.47 -13.29
CA THR A 101 -2.88 4.91 -13.59
C THR A 101 -3.02 5.16 -15.08
N ARG A 102 -3.49 4.17 -15.85
CA ARG A 102 -3.67 4.38 -17.29
C ARG A 102 -4.95 5.19 -17.55
N PRO A 103 -4.88 6.45 -18.00
CA PRO A 103 -6.04 7.11 -18.61
C PRO A 103 -6.58 6.32 -19.80
N THR A 104 -5.79 5.44 -20.43
CA THR A 104 -6.30 4.50 -21.44
C THR A 104 -7.21 3.43 -20.85
N SER A 105 -7.04 2.99 -19.61
CA SER A 105 -8.03 2.10 -18.96
C SER A 105 -9.33 2.85 -18.70
N ASN A 106 -9.26 4.13 -18.32
CA ASN A 106 -10.45 4.98 -18.20
C ASN A 106 -11.12 5.20 -19.56
N VAL A 107 -10.37 5.50 -20.63
CA VAL A 107 -10.94 5.68 -21.97
C VAL A 107 -11.57 4.39 -22.50
N HIS A 108 -10.91 3.23 -22.36
CA HIS A 108 -11.51 1.96 -22.79
C HIS A 108 -12.75 1.62 -21.96
N SER A 109 -12.73 1.90 -20.65
CA SER A 109 -13.90 1.70 -19.78
C SER A 109 -15.05 2.65 -20.16
N LEU A 110 -14.75 3.91 -20.47
CA LEU A 110 -15.73 4.89 -20.97
C LEU A 110 -16.29 4.51 -22.34
N VAL A 111 -15.46 4.00 -23.25
CA VAL A 111 -15.90 3.49 -24.56
C VAL A 111 -16.78 2.26 -24.38
N LEU A 112 -16.41 1.35 -23.48
CA LEU A 112 -17.21 0.17 -23.15
C LEU A 112 -18.56 0.57 -22.54
N TYR A 113 -18.55 1.50 -21.59
CA TYR A 113 -19.75 2.07 -20.97
C TYR A 113 -20.65 2.77 -22.00
N SER A 114 -20.06 3.54 -22.92
CA SER A 114 -20.78 4.18 -24.03
C SER A 114 -21.47 3.16 -24.95
N LYS A 115 -20.80 2.06 -25.29
CA LYS A 115 -21.41 0.98 -26.09
C LYS A 115 -22.53 0.26 -25.35
N ALA A 116 -22.34 -0.04 -24.07
CA ALA A 116 -23.39 -0.65 -23.24
C ALA A 116 -24.62 0.26 -23.13
N LEU A 117 -24.42 1.58 -23.01
CA LEU A 117 -25.50 2.56 -22.99
C LEU A 117 -26.26 2.62 -24.32
N GLU A 118 -25.60 2.39 -25.46
CA GLU A 118 -26.29 2.22 -26.75
C GLU A 118 -27.15 0.97 -26.79
N LEU A 119 -26.69 -0.15 -26.22
CA LEU A 119 -27.48 -1.40 -26.14
C LEU A 119 -28.72 -1.22 -25.25
N VAL A 120 -28.60 -0.49 -24.14
CA VAL A 120 -29.74 -0.12 -23.30
C VAL A 120 -30.74 0.76 -24.07
N LYS A 121 -30.25 1.75 -24.84
CA LYS A 121 -31.11 2.59 -25.69
C LYS A 121 -31.84 1.79 -26.77
N ARG A 122 -31.26 0.69 -27.25
CA ARG A 122 -31.86 -0.23 -28.23
C ARG A 122 -32.81 -1.25 -27.58
N GLY A 123 -32.87 -1.31 -26.24
CA GLY A 123 -33.67 -2.29 -25.51
C GLY A 123 -33.07 -3.70 -25.48
N GLU A 124 -31.79 -3.84 -25.83
CA GLU A 124 -31.06 -5.12 -25.85
C GLU A 124 -30.40 -5.44 -24.50
N MET A 125 -30.40 -4.48 -23.56
CA MET A 125 -29.79 -4.57 -22.23
C MET A 125 -30.63 -3.76 -21.23
N GLU A 126 -30.72 -4.19 -19.97
CA GLU A 126 -31.43 -3.41 -18.96
C GLU A 126 -30.52 -2.38 -18.29
N LEU A 127 -31.09 -1.28 -17.82
CA LEU A 127 -30.33 -0.19 -17.21
C LEU A 127 -29.49 -0.66 -16.00
N LYS A 128 -30.01 -1.62 -15.23
CA LYS A 128 -29.33 -2.24 -14.08
C LYS A 128 -28.06 -3.02 -14.44
N ASP A 129 -27.93 -3.46 -15.69
CA ASP A 129 -26.77 -4.20 -16.14
C ASP A 129 -25.55 -3.28 -16.37
N LEU A 130 -25.76 -1.96 -16.43
CA LEU A 130 -24.68 -0.96 -16.48
C LEU A 130 -23.91 -0.85 -15.16
N ASP A 131 -24.49 -1.25 -14.04
CA ASP A 131 -23.83 -1.23 -12.73
C ASP A 131 -22.62 -2.17 -12.70
N LEU A 132 -22.62 -3.22 -13.52
CA LEU A 132 -21.48 -4.13 -13.72
C LEU A 132 -20.29 -3.46 -14.41
N LEU A 133 -20.51 -2.31 -15.07
CA LEU A 133 -19.51 -1.56 -15.82
C LEU A 133 -19.08 -0.27 -15.10
N LEU A 134 -19.76 0.09 -14.01
CA LEU A 134 -19.33 1.15 -13.12
C LEU A 134 -18.12 0.64 -12.34
N LEU A 135 -16.97 1.28 -12.56
CA LEU A 135 -15.76 1.04 -11.79
C LEU A 135 -15.94 1.60 -10.36
N GLU A 136 -16.75 0.96 -9.52
CA GLU A 136 -16.94 1.37 -8.12
C GLU A 136 -15.78 0.97 -7.19
N TYR A 137 -14.69 0.39 -7.69
CA TYR A 137 -13.50 0.09 -6.89
C TYR A 137 -12.26 0.79 -7.45
N GLY A 138 -12.18 2.09 -7.12
CA GLY A 138 -11.08 2.95 -7.48
C GLY A 138 -10.88 4.10 -6.49
N GLU A 139 -11.09 3.87 -5.18
CA GLU A 139 -10.59 4.82 -4.21
C GLU A 139 -9.07 4.93 -4.37
N SER A 140 -8.64 6.12 -4.78
CA SER A 140 -7.24 6.50 -4.90
C SER A 140 -6.62 6.58 -3.51
N TRP A 141 -6.10 5.46 -3.00
CA TRP A 141 -5.22 5.48 -1.83
C TRP A 141 -3.87 6.05 -2.25
N VAL A 142 -3.72 7.37 -2.15
CA VAL A 142 -2.44 8.07 -2.33
C VAL A 142 -1.68 8.03 -0.99
N LEU A 143 -0.55 7.33 -0.97
CA LEU A 143 0.49 7.61 0.02
C LEU A 143 1.10 8.99 -0.33
N ASN A 144 0.73 10.01 0.45
CA ASN A 144 0.98 11.46 0.29
C ASN A 144 -0.02 12.25 -0.58
N SER A 145 -1.22 12.49 -0.05
CA SER A 145 -2.02 13.67 -0.41
C SER A 145 -1.83 14.78 0.63
N GLY A 146 -0.62 15.33 0.68
CA GLY A 146 -0.31 16.48 1.53
C GLY A 146 0.47 17.51 0.72
N LEU A 147 -0.13 18.69 0.57
CA LEU A 147 0.41 19.95 0.02
C LEU A 147 0.18 20.23 -1.48
N ASP A 148 -1.08 20.30 -1.93
CA ASP A 148 -1.46 21.14 -3.09
C ASP A 148 -2.95 21.57 -3.03
N GLY A 149 -3.42 21.92 -1.83
CA GLY A 149 -4.82 22.26 -1.56
C GLY A 149 -5.02 23.62 -0.88
N LEU A 150 -4.15 24.59 -1.14
CA LEU A 150 -4.31 25.97 -0.67
C LEU A 150 -4.20 26.98 -1.82
N GLU A 151 -4.97 26.78 -2.88
CA GLU A 151 -5.42 27.91 -3.69
C GLU A 151 -6.91 27.71 -4.01
N GLY A 152 -7.74 28.53 -3.37
CA GLY A 152 -9.19 28.47 -3.48
C GLY A 152 -9.85 29.62 -2.72
N GLU A 153 -10.02 30.72 -3.46
CA GLU A 153 -11.15 31.66 -3.38
C GLU A 153 -11.20 32.70 -2.25
N GLY A 154 -10.82 33.93 -2.61
CA GLY A 154 -11.24 35.16 -1.97
C GLY A 154 -11.32 36.29 -3.00
N VAL A 155 -12.56 36.68 -3.31
CA VAL A 155 -13.08 37.77 -4.18
C VAL A 155 -13.38 37.39 -5.64
#